data_AF-A0A7S0WJS7-F1
#
_entry.id   AF-A0A7S0WJS7-F1
#
_cell.length_a   1.000
_cell.length_b   1.000
_cell.length_c   1.000
_cell.angle_alpha   90.00
_cell.angle_beta   90.00
_cell.angle_gamma   90.00
#
_symmetry.space_group_name_H-M   'P 1'
#
loop_
_entity.id
_entity.type
_entity.pdbx_description
1 polymer ?
#
loop_
_entity_poly.entity_id
_entity_poly.type
_entity_poly.pdbx_seq_one_letter_code
_entity_poly.pdbx_strand_id
1 'polypeptide(L)'
;VSSTFVRRVLLGKRGATYHYQRLRLFAVPWEDEHTDRDSPHRVMRRLNEALIERSAKVLSGTRHAESKHEYNVTLINYMDTERASEVELKCETLYGLGTTSVSWHS
;
A
#
# COMPACT_ATOMS: atom_id res chain seq x y z
N VAL A 1 -18.82 8.33 -7.66
CA VAL A 1 -17.51 7.77 -7.26
C VAL A 1 -16.63 7.82 -8.49
N SER A 2 -15.52 8.57 -8.48
CA SER A 2 -14.55 8.52 -9.59
C SER A 2 -14.01 7.10 -9.66
N SER A 3 -14.20 6.39 -10.77
CA SER A 3 -13.57 5.08 -10.98
C SER A 3 -12.06 5.28 -10.84
N THR A 4 -11.46 4.64 -9.83
CA THR A 4 -10.01 4.68 -9.67
C THR A 4 -9.42 3.57 -10.54
N PHE A 5 -8.53 3.95 -11.47
CA PHE A 5 -7.85 3.05 -12.39
C PHE A 5 -6.98 1.99 -11.67
N VAL A 6 -6.55 2.34 -10.47
CA VAL A 6 -5.77 1.47 -9.60
C VAL A 6 -6.70 0.56 -8.80
N ARG A 7 -6.61 -0.74 -9.08
CA ARG A 7 -7.25 -1.78 -8.27
C ARG A 7 -6.46 -1.94 -6.98
N ARG A 8 -7.18 -2.10 -5.87
CA ARG A 8 -6.57 -2.13 -4.54
C ARG A 8 -7.08 -3.27 -3.70
N VAL A 9 -6.19 -3.83 -2.89
CA VAL A 9 -6.54 -4.75 -1.81
C VAL A 9 -5.76 -4.36 -0.55
N LEU A 10 -6.44 -4.37 0.59
CA LEU A 10 -5.82 -4.10 1.88
C LEU A 10 -5.49 -5.44 2.53
N LEU A 11 -4.21 -5.71 2.77
CA LEU A 11 -3.76 -6.78 3.67
C LEU A 11 -3.29 -6.17 4.98
N GLY A 12 -3.33 -6.91 6.07
CA GLY A 12 -2.87 -6.38 7.34
C GLY A 12 -3.09 -7.32 8.51
N LYS A 13 -2.88 -6.76 9.71
CA LYS A 13 -3.25 -7.43 10.96
C LYS A 13 -4.75 -7.70 10.99
N ARG A 14 -5.15 -8.84 11.54
CA ARG A 14 -6.57 -9.18 11.73
C ARG A 14 -7.33 -8.06 12.44
N GLY A 15 -8.48 -7.68 11.88
CA GLY A 15 -9.35 -6.62 12.41
C GLY A 15 -8.88 -5.20 12.10
N ALA A 16 -7.70 -5.03 11.47
CA ALA A 16 -7.25 -3.72 11.04
C ALA A 16 -8.13 -3.15 9.92
N THR A 17 -8.24 -1.83 9.90
CA THR A 17 -8.93 -1.09 8.84
C THR A 17 -8.11 0.13 8.46
N TYR A 18 -8.23 0.57 7.21
CA TYR A 18 -7.57 1.77 6.70
C TYR A 18 -8.62 2.71 6.14
N HIS A 19 -8.66 3.94 6.64
CA HIS A 19 -9.63 4.95 6.23
C HIS A 19 -8.96 5.97 5.32
N TYR A 20 -9.43 6.07 4.08
CA TYR A 20 -8.89 6.96 3.07
C TYR A 20 -10.02 7.48 2.17
N GLN A 21 -10.03 8.80 1.92
CA GLN A 21 -11.06 9.46 1.10
C GLN A 21 -12.51 9.10 1.47
N ARG A 22 -12.84 9.11 2.77
CA ARG A 22 -14.16 8.74 3.32
C ARG A 22 -14.58 7.28 3.07
N LEU A 23 -13.67 6.45 2.58
CA LEU A 23 -13.85 5.01 2.42
C LEU A 23 -13.06 4.28 3.51
N ARG A 24 -13.71 3.34 4.20
CA ARG A 24 -13.05 2.41 5.11
C ARG A 24 -12.80 1.09 4.41
N LEU A 25 -11.52 0.75 4.25
CA LEU A 25 -11.05 -0.54 3.74
C LEU A 25 -10.80 -1.47 4.93
N PHE A 26 -11.20 -2.73 4.79
CA PHE A 26 -11.01 -3.76 5.81
C PHE A 26 -9.88 -4.70 5.39
N ALA A 27 -8.95 -4.97 6.30
CA ALA A 27 -7.77 -5.75 5.98
C ALA A 27 -8.12 -7.23 5.86
N VAL A 28 -7.64 -7.86 4.80
CA VAL A 28 -7.53 -9.31 4.71
C VAL A 28 -6.33 -9.74 5.59
N PRO A 29 -6.51 -10.66 6.55
CA PRO A 29 -5.45 -11.05 7.47
C PRO A 29 -4.29 -11.74 6.74
N TRP A 30 -3.06 -11.42 7.18
CA TRP A 30 -1.83 -12.03 6.66
C TRP A 30 -1.18 -13.03 7.62
N GLU A 31 -1.78 -13.24 8.81
CA GLU A 31 -1.27 -14.14 9.83
C GLU A 31 -1.42 -15.61 9.41
N ASP A 32 -0.46 -16.44 9.81
CA ASP A 32 -0.45 -17.88 9.49
C ASP A 32 -1.70 -18.60 10.02
N GLU A 33 -2.25 -18.16 11.15
CA GLU A 33 -3.49 -18.70 11.75
C GLU A 33 -4.71 -18.56 10.82
N HIS A 34 -4.67 -17.61 9.89
CA HIS A 34 -5.81 -17.24 9.04
C HIS A 34 -5.53 -17.46 7.55
N THR A 35 -4.44 -18.13 7.21
CA THR A 35 -3.99 -18.28 5.83
C THR A 35 -3.46 -19.70 5.57
N ASP A 36 -3.69 -20.23 4.37
CA ASP A 36 -3.07 -21.48 3.96
C ASP A 36 -1.55 -21.35 3.92
N ARG A 37 -0.84 -22.47 4.08
CA ARG A 37 0.63 -22.53 4.13
C ARG A 37 1.30 -21.85 2.93
N ASP A 38 0.72 -22.02 1.74
CA ASP A 38 1.25 -21.48 0.48
C ASP A 38 0.55 -20.18 0.05
N SER A 39 -0.23 -19.56 0.95
CA SER A 39 -0.94 -18.33 0.66
C SER A 39 0.02 -17.18 0.35
N PRO A 40 -0.24 -16.39 -0.71
CA PRO A 40 0.54 -15.18 -1.00
C PRO A 40 0.46 -14.14 0.12
N HIS A 41 -0.54 -14.21 1.01
CA HIS A 41 -0.63 -13.30 2.15
C HIS A 41 0.58 -13.45 3.10
N ARG A 42 1.10 -14.67 3.26
CA ARG A 42 2.30 -14.95 4.06
C ARG A 42 3.57 -14.37 3.45
N VAL A 43 3.61 -14.18 2.12
CA VAL A 43 4.69 -13.44 1.44
C VAL A 43 4.63 -11.97 1.84
N MET A 44 3.43 -11.37 1.85
CA MET A 44 3.28 -9.98 2.28
C MET A 44 3.59 -9.77 3.76
N ARG A 45 3.27 -10.74 4.64
CA ARG A 45 3.71 -10.69 6.05
C ARG A 45 5.24 -10.62 6.16
N ARG A 46 5.95 -11.53 5.47
CA ARG A 46 7.42 -11.56 5.45
C ARG A 46 8.02 -10.27 4.88
N LEU A 47 7.42 -9.73 3.82
CA LEU A 47 7.83 -8.44 3.27
C LEU A 47 7.63 -7.32 4.31
N ASN A 48 6.50 -7.29 5.00
CA ASN A 48 6.21 -6.32 6.05
C ASN A 48 7.26 -6.39 7.18
N GLU A 49 7.58 -7.59 7.67
CA GLU A 49 8.63 -7.83 8.68
C GLU A 49 10.00 -7.30 8.22
N ALA A 50 10.41 -7.61 6.99
CA ALA A 50 11.67 -7.13 6.42
C ALA A 50 11.71 -5.59 6.27
N LEU A 51 10.58 -4.97 5.91
CA LEU A 51 10.48 -3.51 5.82
C LEU A 51 10.52 -2.84 7.20
N ILE A 52 9.91 -3.43 8.24
CA ILE A 52 10.02 -2.95 9.62
C ILE A 52 11.49 -2.94 10.05
N GLU A 53 12.21 -4.05 9.85
CA GLU A 53 13.63 -4.16 10.20
C GLU A 53 14.49 -3.15 9.42
N ARG A 54 14.26 -3.03 8.11
CA ARG A 54 14.97 -2.05 7.28
C ARG A 54 14.70 -0.62 7.73
N SER A 55 13.45 -0.28 8.03
CA SER A 55 13.08 1.04 8.52
C SER A 55 13.74 1.34 9.86
N ALA A 56 13.77 0.39 10.80
CA ALA A 56 14.49 0.55 12.06
C ALA A 56 15.98 0.88 11.81
N LYS A 57 16.65 0.15 10.92
CA LYS A 57 18.06 0.38 10.56
C LYS A 57 18.28 1.76 9.93
N VAL A 58 17.43 2.16 8.99
CA VAL A 58 17.56 3.46 8.29
C VAL A 58 17.27 4.63 9.22
N LEU A 59 16.32 4.48 10.15
CA LEU A 59 15.98 5.51 11.11
C LEU A 59 17.02 5.62 12.24
N SER A 60 17.72 4.53 12.55
CA SER A 60 18.79 4.52 13.55
C SER A 60 19.87 5.54 13.19
N GLY A 61 20.28 6.35 14.16
CA GLY A 61 21.30 7.40 13.96
C GLY A 61 20.82 8.64 13.21
N THR A 62 19.53 8.72 12.83
CA THR A 62 18.94 9.95 12.28
C THR A 62 18.18 10.71 13.35
N ARG A 63 17.78 11.96 13.07
CA ARG A 63 16.84 12.72 13.91
C ARG A 63 15.46 12.05 14.09
N HIS A 64 15.19 10.98 13.33
CA HIS A 64 13.94 10.25 13.32
C HIS A 64 14.02 8.88 14.01
N ALA A 65 15.06 8.61 14.81
CA ALA A 65 15.26 7.32 15.49
C ALA A 65 14.03 6.85 16.30
N GLU A 66 13.28 7.78 16.91
CA GLU A 66 12.07 7.50 17.70
C GLU A 66 10.79 7.33 16.85
N SER A 67 10.90 7.38 15.52
CA SER A 67 9.73 7.28 14.65
C SER A 67 9.19 5.85 14.59
N LYS A 68 7.87 5.73 14.66
CA LYS A 68 7.18 4.44 14.53
C LYS A 68 7.42 3.86 13.14
N HIS A 69 7.77 2.60 13.12
CA HIS A 69 8.01 1.81 11.91
C HIS A 69 7.27 0.47 11.95
N GLU A 70 6.34 0.31 12.88
CA GLU A 70 5.51 -0.89 13.07
C GLU A 70 4.31 -0.88 12.11
N TYR A 71 4.53 -1.31 10.88
CA TYR A 71 3.49 -1.36 9.86
C TYR A 71 2.44 -2.44 10.19
N ASN A 72 1.17 -2.06 10.22
CA ASN A 72 0.04 -2.95 10.58
C ASN A 72 -0.87 -3.29 9.40
N VAL A 73 -0.73 -2.60 8.26
CA VAL A 73 -1.47 -2.84 7.02
C VAL A 73 -0.57 -2.54 5.83
N THR A 74 -0.91 -3.10 4.67
CA THR A 74 -0.35 -2.74 3.36
C THR A 74 -1.50 -2.59 2.37
N LEU A 75 -1.61 -1.42 1.76
CA LEU A 75 -2.53 -1.18 0.64
C LEU A 75 -1.81 -1.53 -0.66
N ILE A 76 -2.11 -2.70 -1.21
CA ILE A 76 -1.54 -3.16 -2.47
C ILE A 76 -2.27 -2.45 -3.61
N ASN A 77 -1.50 -1.94 -4.57
CA ASN A 77 -2.00 -1.20 -5.73
C ASN A 77 -1.60 -1.96 -7.00
N TYR A 78 -2.55 -2.17 -7.90
CA TYR A 78 -2.31 -2.76 -9.22
C TYR A 78 -2.97 -1.89 -10.30
N MET A 79 -2.25 -1.68 -11.38
CA MET A 79 -2.66 -0.87 -12.51
C MET A 79 -2.10 -1.51 -13.79
N ASP A 80 -2.98 -1.84 -14.72
CA ASP A 80 -2.57 -2.38 -16.03
C ASP A 80 -2.26 -1.21 -16.97
N THR A 81 -1.01 -1.12 -17.45
CA THR A 81 -0.56 -0.04 -18.34
C THR A 81 -0.58 -0.40 -19.83
N GLU A 82 -0.73 -1.68 -20.17
CA GLU A 82 -0.61 -2.16 -21.55
C GLU A 82 -1.95 -2.15 -22.28
N ARG A 83 -3.05 -2.36 -21.55
CA ARG A 83 -4.40 -2.29 -22.11
C ARG A 83 -4.85 -0.84 -22.21
N ALA A 84 -5.51 -0.49 -23.31
CA ALA A 84 -6.20 0.78 -23.44
C ALA A 84 -7.17 0.92 -22.25
N SER A 85 -6.85 1.84 -21.33
CA SER A 85 -7.73 2.17 -20.23
C SER A 85 -8.98 2.83 -20.78
N GLU A 86 -10.15 2.45 -20.29
CA GLU A 86 -11.39 3.19 -20.55
C GLU A 86 -11.34 4.63 -19.98
N VAL A 87 -10.40 4.91 -19.08
CA VAL A 87 -10.21 6.20 -18.43
C VAL A 87 -8.79 6.70 -18.67
N GLU A 88 -8.66 7.86 -19.31
CA GLU A 88 -7.37 8.49 -19.58
C GLU A 88 -6.66 8.90 -18.29
N LEU A 89 -5.34 8.67 -18.24
CA LEU A 89 -4.51 9.11 -17.12
C LEU A 89 -4.35 10.62 -17.14
N LYS A 90 -4.44 11.25 -15.97
CA LYS A 90 -4.25 12.70 -15.84
C LYS A 90 -2.77 13.06 -15.90
N CYS A 91 -2.42 14.05 -16.70
CA CYS A 91 -1.10 14.68 -16.64
C CYS A 91 -0.89 15.40 -15.30
N GLU A 92 0.30 15.25 -14.75
CA GLU A 92 0.82 16.07 -13.67
C GLU A 92 0.91 17.53 -14.11
N THR A 93 0.47 18.48 -13.27
CA THR A 93 0.20 19.87 -13.67
C THR A 93 1.27 20.88 -13.26
N LEU A 94 2.18 20.54 -12.35
CA LEU A 94 3.09 21.51 -11.72
C LEU A 94 4.52 21.44 -12.24
N TYR A 95 5.01 20.25 -12.54
CA TYR A 95 6.43 19.98 -12.82
C TYR A 95 6.66 19.24 -14.14
N GLY A 96 5.60 18.88 -14.85
CA GLY A 96 5.71 18.23 -16.16
C GLY A 96 6.20 16.78 -16.06
N LEU A 97 5.82 16.06 -15.01
CA LEU A 97 6.24 14.66 -14.78
C LEU A 97 5.49 13.64 -15.67
N GLY A 98 4.65 14.10 -16.60
CA GLY A 98 3.84 13.26 -17.46
C GLY A 98 2.56 12.75 -16.78
N THR A 99 2.01 11.65 -17.27
CA THR A 99 0.76 11.07 -16.77
C THR A 99 0.91 10.43 -15.39
N THR A 100 -0.11 10.54 -14.55
CA THR A 100 -0.13 10.04 -13.16
C THR A 100 -1.12 8.90 -12.96
N SER A 101 -0.66 7.82 -12.33
CA SER A 101 -1.51 6.72 -11.86
C SER A 101 -2.34 7.12 -10.63
N VAL A 102 -1.73 7.92 -9.76
CA VAL A 102 -2.36 8.54 -8.60
C VAL A 102 -1.88 9.98 -8.55
N SER A 103 -2.83 10.93 -8.59
CA SER A 103 -2.52 12.35 -8.49
C SER A 103 -1.97 12.72 -7.10
N TRP A 104 -1.37 13.90 -6.97
CA TRP A 104 -0.86 14.41 -5.70
C TRP A 104 -1.88 14.31 -4.55
N HIS A 105 -1.46 13.72 -3.44
CA HIS A 105 -2.25 13.56 -2.22
C HIS A 105 -1.34 13.37 -1.00
N SER A 106 -1.89 13.49 0.20
CA SER A 106 -1.26 13.20 1.50
C SER A 106 -1.92 12.00 2.16
#